data_AF-A0A9E7AH17-F1
#
_entry.id   AF-A0A9E7AH17-F1
#
_cell.length_a   1.000
_cell.length_b   1.000
_cell.length_c   1.000
_cell.angle_alpha   90.00
_cell.angle_beta   90.00
_cell.angle_gamma   90.00
#
_symmetry.space_group_name_H-M   'P 1'
#
loop_
_entity.id
_entity.type
_entity.pdbx_description
1 polymer ?
#
loop_
_entity_poly.entity_id
_entity_poly.type
_entity_poly.pdbx_seq_one_letter_code
_entity_poly.pdbx_strand_id
1 'polypeptide(L)'
;MSTRLWPLAVALAAAPFVVVLQNRTLAPITLLAFAGVILAGLRAGWRPGPPPRLVWPALALLGWATISGLWAPELGRALDSVLRLGLTLALAVLAADALRGAPATPLIPRAAALGLGLGIAAALFDDLSGHALRAFVRRLNEAPVTLAFGLKNAASVIALLLPLAVFAPTLPRGVRVALGLSGAVVALLLPGESAKLAVLVGLAVGLAAGLAPRATRMALAGVAAVLILGLPWMLGATLPRDASALPNSAAHRLLIWDFAAERIAERPVLGWGMDSSRAIPGGTGRPDAAMRDAFGLTSPAAAQWFAQAQLLPLHPHNLALQVWLELGLIGAALMALLLAMVARACRSPAACGAFAAGLVIAMLSYGAWQYWWVSGLLLAAVTAGALPARAQES
;
A
#
# COMPACT_ATOMS: atom_id res chain seq x y z
N MET A 1 -3.21 -31.63 8.63
CA MET A 1 -3.34 -30.21 8.21
C MET A 1 -2.12 -29.85 7.35
N SER A 2 -2.30 -29.09 6.27
CA SER A 2 -1.17 -28.68 5.41
C SER A 2 -0.22 -27.78 6.20
N THR A 3 0.99 -28.26 6.46
CA THR A 3 2.04 -27.49 7.15
C THR A 3 2.42 -26.21 6.41
N ARG A 4 2.10 -26.13 5.11
CA ARG A 4 2.39 -24.99 4.23
C ARG A 4 1.60 -23.72 4.59
N LEU A 5 0.44 -23.84 5.25
CA LEU A 5 -0.39 -22.68 5.59
C LEU A 5 0.05 -21.95 6.87
N TRP A 6 0.77 -22.64 7.77
CA TRP A 6 1.13 -22.10 9.09
C TRP A 6 2.00 -20.85 9.04
N PRO A 7 3.06 -20.76 8.21
CA PRO A 7 3.89 -19.56 8.17
C PRO A 7 3.09 -18.31 7.76
N LEU A 8 2.18 -18.45 6.80
CA LEU A 8 1.27 -17.36 6.40
C LEU A 8 0.26 -17.03 7.52
N ALA A 9 -0.31 -18.05 8.18
CA ALA A 9 -1.22 -17.85 9.31
C ALA A 9 -0.55 -17.09 10.47
N VAL A 10 0.66 -17.49 10.87
CA VAL A 10 1.42 -16.81 11.94
C VAL A 10 1.68 -15.35 11.58
N ALA A 11 2.08 -15.09 10.33
CA ALA A 11 2.29 -13.72 9.86
C ALA A 11 1.01 -12.89 9.91
N LEU A 12 -0.13 -13.44 9.48
CA LEU A 12 -1.42 -12.75 9.53
C LEU A 12 -1.91 -12.48 10.97
N ALA A 13 -1.66 -13.41 11.90
CA ALA A 13 -2.00 -13.24 13.30
C ALA A 13 -1.11 -12.20 14.00
N ALA A 14 0.15 -12.06 13.60
CA ALA A 14 1.09 -11.13 14.22
C ALA A 14 1.09 -9.73 13.56
N ALA A 15 1.06 -9.65 12.22
CA ALA A 15 1.39 -8.44 11.48
C ALA A 15 0.58 -7.20 11.89
N PRO A 16 -0.76 -7.24 12.00
CA PRO A 16 -1.50 -6.02 12.31
C PRO A 16 -1.16 -5.46 13.70
N PHE A 17 -0.89 -6.32 14.68
CA PHE A 17 -0.42 -5.91 16.01
C PHE A 17 1.01 -5.36 15.97
N VAL A 18 1.95 -6.09 15.37
CA VAL A 18 3.37 -5.67 15.38
C VAL A 18 3.58 -4.37 14.58
N VAL A 19 2.77 -4.12 13.55
CA VAL A 19 2.81 -2.85 12.79
C VAL A 19 2.41 -1.65 13.65
N VAL A 20 1.52 -1.81 14.64
CA VAL A 20 1.25 -0.75 15.64
C VAL A 20 2.56 -0.36 16.31
N LEU A 21 3.34 -1.34 16.76
CA LEU A 21 4.60 -1.09 17.45
C LEU A 21 5.64 -0.43 16.53
N GLN A 22 5.84 -1.01 15.34
CA GLN A 22 6.83 -0.58 14.36
C GLN A 22 6.46 -1.07 12.97
N ASN A 23 6.02 -0.18 12.09
CA ASN A 23 5.59 -0.53 10.73
C ASN A 23 6.69 -1.17 9.87
N ARG A 24 7.97 -0.83 10.11
CA ARG A 24 9.10 -1.42 9.39
C ARG A 24 9.21 -2.94 9.56
N THR A 25 8.56 -3.52 10.58
CA THR A 25 8.52 -4.97 10.82
C THR A 25 7.66 -5.73 9.81
N LEU A 26 6.78 -5.05 9.06
CA LEU A 26 5.90 -5.72 8.11
C LEU A 26 6.67 -6.44 7.00
N ALA A 27 7.76 -5.83 6.51
CA ALA A 27 8.63 -6.44 5.52
C ALA A 27 9.25 -7.76 6.02
N PRO A 28 10.03 -7.80 7.12
CA PRO A 28 10.62 -9.04 7.59
C PRO A 28 9.57 -10.10 7.96
N ILE A 29 8.44 -9.73 8.58
CA ILE A 29 7.34 -10.68 8.87
C ILE A 29 6.85 -11.34 7.58
N THR A 30 6.60 -10.54 6.54
CA THR A 30 6.10 -11.05 5.25
C THR A 30 7.13 -11.93 4.55
N LEU A 31 8.40 -11.50 4.50
CA LEU A 31 9.47 -12.25 3.85
C LEU A 31 9.73 -13.59 4.54
N LEU A 32 9.75 -13.61 5.87
CA LEU A 32 9.88 -14.85 6.66
C LEU A 32 8.67 -15.77 6.46
N ALA A 33 7.46 -15.21 6.36
CA ALA A 33 6.27 -15.99 6.05
C ALA A 33 6.39 -16.68 4.69
N PHE A 34 6.75 -15.94 3.65
CA PHE A 34 6.93 -16.48 2.30
C PHE A 34 8.05 -17.52 2.23
N ALA A 35 9.20 -17.25 2.85
CA ALA A 35 10.27 -18.23 2.97
C ALA A 35 9.81 -19.50 3.71
N GLY A 36 9.07 -19.36 4.80
CA GLY A 36 8.50 -20.48 5.55
C GLY A 36 7.53 -21.31 4.72
N VAL A 37 6.63 -20.66 3.96
CA VAL A 37 5.70 -21.32 3.03
C VAL A 37 6.48 -22.13 1.98
N ILE A 38 7.49 -21.52 1.35
CA ILE A 38 8.34 -22.16 0.33
C ILE A 38 9.05 -23.38 0.92
N LEU A 39 9.68 -23.25 2.08
CA LEU A 39 10.38 -24.34 2.76
C LEU A 39 9.44 -25.49 3.14
N ALA A 40 8.24 -25.18 3.65
CA ALA A 40 7.22 -26.18 3.94
C ALA A 40 6.72 -26.86 2.65
N GLY A 41 6.58 -26.11 1.56
CA GLY A 41 6.28 -26.63 0.22
C GLY A 41 7.34 -27.63 -0.24
N LEU A 42 8.61 -27.24 -0.23
CA LEU A 42 9.74 -28.07 -0.66
C LEU A 42 9.83 -29.38 0.15
N ARG A 43 9.63 -29.31 1.48
CA ARG A 43 9.58 -30.50 2.36
C ARG A 43 8.41 -31.43 2.03
N ALA A 44 7.30 -30.87 1.58
CA ALA A 44 6.12 -31.59 1.16
C ALA A 44 6.13 -31.94 -0.34
N GLY A 45 7.30 -31.95 -0.98
CA GLY A 45 7.49 -32.36 -2.37
C GLY A 45 7.05 -31.36 -3.44
N TRP A 46 6.64 -30.14 -3.09
CA TRP A 46 6.35 -29.11 -4.10
C TRP A 46 7.63 -28.70 -4.84
N ARG A 47 7.46 -28.33 -6.11
CA ARG A 47 8.49 -27.77 -6.98
C ARG A 47 7.92 -26.53 -7.68
N PRO A 48 8.72 -25.47 -7.87
CA PRO A 48 8.26 -24.26 -8.54
C PRO A 48 7.74 -24.55 -9.95
N GLY A 49 6.51 -24.12 -10.22
CA GLY A 49 5.97 -24.08 -11.57
C GLY A 49 6.45 -22.85 -12.35
N PRO A 50 6.09 -22.74 -13.65
CA PRO A 50 6.34 -21.53 -14.42
C PRO A 50 5.60 -20.32 -13.83
N PRO A 51 6.16 -19.11 -13.95
CA PRO A 51 5.53 -17.90 -13.41
C PRO A 51 4.16 -17.66 -14.08
N PRO A 52 3.11 -17.32 -13.30
CA PRO A 52 1.80 -17.06 -13.86
C PRO A 52 1.82 -15.79 -14.72
N ARG A 53 0.89 -15.69 -15.69
CA ARG A 53 0.84 -14.57 -16.64
C ARG A 53 0.83 -13.18 -15.99
N LEU A 54 0.27 -13.09 -14.78
CA LEU A 54 0.18 -11.87 -13.96
C LEU A 54 1.55 -11.28 -13.60
N VAL A 55 2.60 -12.09 -13.60
CA VAL A 55 3.95 -11.68 -13.17
C VAL A 55 4.72 -10.98 -14.29
N TRP A 56 4.39 -11.22 -15.56
CA TRP A 56 5.13 -10.64 -16.69
C TRP A 56 5.14 -9.11 -16.73
N PRO A 57 4.02 -8.38 -16.52
CA PRO A 57 4.06 -6.93 -16.44
C PRO A 57 4.92 -6.42 -15.27
N ALA A 58 4.94 -7.14 -14.13
CA ALA A 58 5.77 -6.78 -12.99
C ALA A 58 7.27 -7.00 -13.29
N LEU A 59 7.62 -8.09 -13.97
CA LEU A 59 8.99 -8.33 -14.43
C LEU A 59 9.43 -7.31 -15.48
N ALA A 60 8.54 -6.97 -16.42
CA ALA A 60 8.80 -5.92 -17.41
C ALA A 60 9.00 -4.56 -16.72
N LEU A 61 8.19 -4.24 -15.72
CA LEU A 61 8.34 -3.03 -14.91
C LEU A 61 9.67 -3.01 -14.14
N LEU A 62 10.08 -4.13 -13.53
CA LEU A 62 11.39 -4.25 -12.86
C LEU A 62 12.56 -4.18 -13.84
N GLY A 63 12.42 -4.76 -15.03
CA GLY A 63 13.39 -4.64 -16.11
C GLY A 63 13.54 -3.19 -16.55
N TRP A 64 12.43 -2.50 -16.78
CA TRP A 64 12.42 -1.07 -17.10
C TRP A 64 13.00 -0.23 -15.95
N ALA A 65 12.65 -0.52 -14.70
CA ALA A 65 13.21 0.15 -13.54
C ALA A 65 14.74 -0.01 -13.47
N THR A 66 15.26 -1.21 -13.73
CA THR A 66 16.71 -1.47 -13.83
C THR A 66 17.36 -0.61 -14.89
N ILE A 67 16.79 -0.59 -16.11
CA ILE A 67 17.31 0.21 -17.23
C ILE A 67 17.27 1.70 -16.87
N SER A 68 16.17 2.16 -16.30
CA SER A 68 16.01 3.57 -15.89
C SER A 68 16.96 3.99 -14.76
N GLY A 69 17.43 3.04 -13.96
CA GLY A 69 18.47 3.28 -12.95
C GLY A 69 19.75 3.85 -13.54
N LEU A 70 20.05 3.58 -14.83
CA LEU A 70 21.27 4.05 -15.51
C LEU A 70 21.37 5.57 -15.63
N TRP A 71 20.24 6.29 -15.60
CA TRP A 71 20.20 7.76 -15.60
C TRP A 71 19.57 8.33 -14.33
N ALA A 72 19.33 7.49 -13.31
CA ALA A 72 18.87 7.95 -12.01
C ALA A 72 19.96 8.81 -11.34
N PRO A 73 19.61 9.86 -10.58
CA PRO A 73 20.57 10.67 -9.84
C PRO A 73 21.45 9.85 -8.90
N GLU A 74 20.93 8.73 -8.38
CA GLU A 74 21.66 7.81 -7.51
C GLU A 74 21.51 6.34 -7.97
N LEU A 75 22.41 5.89 -8.85
CA LEU A 75 22.41 4.52 -9.38
C LEU A 75 22.39 3.43 -8.29
N GLY A 76 23.20 3.58 -7.22
CA GLY A 76 23.27 2.59 -6.15
C GLY A 76 21.93 2.37 -5.44
N ARG A 77 21.16 3.44 -5.25
CA ARG A 77 19.82 3.39 -4.63
C ARG A 77 18.79 2.77 -5.58
N ALA A 78 18.87 3.11 -6.87
CA ALA A 78 18.04 2.49 -7.90
C ALA A 78 18.22 0.97 -7.91
N LEU A 79 19.47 0.49 -7.90
CA LEU A 79 19.80 -0.93 -7.89
C LEU A 79 19.34 -1.63 -6.60
N ASP A 80 19.53 -1.03 -5.41
CA ASP A 80 19.00 -1.57 -4.14
C ASP A 80 17.47 -1.72 -4.18
N SER A 81 16.78 -0.73 -4.74
CA SER A 81 15.32 -0.72 -4.90
C SER A 81 14.84 -1.85 -5.80
N VAL A 82 15.42 -1.98 -7.00
CA VAL A 82 15.06 -3.06 -7.94
C VAL A 82 15.36 -4.42 -7.31
N LEU A 83 16.53 -4.61 -6.71
CA LEU A 83 16.90 -5.88 -6.08
C LEU A 83 15.90 -6.29 -5.01
N ARG A 84 15.57 -5.39 -4.07
CA ARG A 84 14.65 -5.69 -2.97
C ARG A 84 13.22 -5.91 -3.44
N LEU A 85 12.75 -5.12 -4.40
CA LEU A 85 11.42 -5.32 -5.00
C LEU A 85 11.35 -6.64 -5.76
N GLY A 86 12.39 -6.97 -6.53
CA GLY A 86 12.49 -8.23 -7.27
C GLY A 86 12.52 -9.46 -6.36
N LEU A 87 13.32 -9.43 -5.29
CA LEU A 87 13.37 -10.51 -4.30
C LEU A 87 12.03 -10.68 -3.57
N THR A 88 11.41 -9.57 -3.17
CA THR A 88 10.10 -9.61 -2.48
C THR A 88 9.02 -10.19 -3.41
N LEU A 89 8.99 -9.77 -4.68
CA LEU A 89 8.07 -10.30 -5.69
C LEU A 89 8.32 -11.79 -5.95
N ALA A 90 9.57 -12.21 -6.12
CA ALA A 90 9.93 -13.61 -6.35
C ALA A 90 9.46 -14.51 -5.21
N LEU A 91 9.70 -14.10 -3.96
CA LEU A 91 9.23 -14.83 -2.78
C LEU A 91 7.69 -14.89 -2.72
N ALA A 92 6.99 -13.79 -3.04
CA ALA A 92 5.53 -13.78 -3.07
C ALA A 92 4.97 -14.73 -4.13
N VAL A 93 5.55 -14.75 -5.34
CA VAL A 93 5.12 -15.63 -6.44
C VAL A 93 5.35 -17.10 -6.10
N LEU A 94 6.53 -17.42 -5.56
CA LEU A 94 6.87 -18.79 -5.14
C LEU A 94 5.99 -19.26 -3.97
N ALA A 95 5.74 -18.39 -2.99
CA ALA A 95 4.84 -18.70 -1.88
C ALA A 95 3.40 -18.92 -2.36
N ALA A 96 2.90 -18.07 -3.26
CA ALA A 96 1.58 -18.26 -3.87
C ALA A 96 1.48 -19.57 -4.65
N ASP A 97 2.52 -19.95 -5.40
CA ASP A 97 2.59 -21.22 -6.12
C ASP A 97 2.62 -22.43 -5.18
N ALA A 98 3.42 -22.38 -4.12
CA ALA A 98 3.52 -23.44 -3.11
C ALA A 98 2.20 -23.68 -2.34
N LEU A 99 1.35 -22.64 -2.26
CA LEU A 99 0.01 -22.70 -1.68
C LEU A 99 -1.08 -23.16 -2.65
N ARG A 100 -0.79 -23.29 -3.95
CA ARG A 100 -1.78 -23.82 -4.90
C ARG A 100 -2.14 -25.26 -4.52
N GLY A 101 -3.45 -25.54 -4.52
CA GLY A 101 -3.96 -26.85 -4.11
C GLY A 101 -3.87 -27.13 -2.61
N ALA A 102 -3.46 -26.16 -1.78
CA ALA A 102 -3.59 -26.29 -0.34
C ALA A 102 -5.07 -26.46 0.04
N PRO A 103 -5.39 -27.27 1.07
CA PRO A 103 -6.77 -27.53 1.46
C PRO A 103 -7.46 -26.23 1.88
N ALA A 104 -8.73 -26.09 1.48
CA ALA A 104 -9.60 -25.04 1.96
C ALA A 104 -9.84 -25.21 3.46
N THR A 105 -9.17 -24.40 4.29
CA THR A 105 -9.30 -24.44 5.75
C THR A 105 -9.67 -23.06 6.29
N PRO A 106 -10.35 -22.97 7.44
CA PRO A 106 -10.62 -21.68 8.08
C PRO A 106 -9.38 -21.08 8.76
N LEU A 107 -8.20 -21.71 8.68
CA LEU A 107 -6.98 -21.28 9.37
C LEU A 107 -6.57 -19.86 8.96
N ILE A 108 -6.44 -19.60 7.64
CA ILE A 108 -6.02 -18.30 7.12
C ILE A 108 -7.02 -17.19 7.48
N PRO A 109 -8.34 -17.34 7.24
CA PRO A 109 -9.34 -16.39 7.71
C PRO A 109 -9.32 -16.13 9.21
N ARG A 110 -9.20 -17.19 10.04
CA ARG A 110 -9.16 -17.06 11.51
C ARG A 110 -7.90 -16.33 11.97
N ALA A 111 -6.76 -16.62 11.37
CA ALA A 111 -5.51 -15.93 11.67
C ALA A 111 -5.56 -14.45 11.28
N ALA A 112 -6.10 -14.12 10.11
CA ALA A 112 -6.34 -12.73 9.70
C ALA A 112 -7.31 -12.01 10.65
N ALA A 113 -8.40 -12.67 11.04
CA ALA A 113 -9.37 -12.13 12.00
C ALA A 113 -8.76 -11.88 13.39
N LEU A 114 -7.97 -12.84 13.90
CA LEU A 114 -7.24 -12.70 15.17
C LEU A 114 -6.26 -11.54 15.11
N GLY A 115 -5.41 -11.50 14.08
CA GLY A 115 -4.43 -10.43 13.91
C GLY A 115 -5.08 -9.07 13.78
N LEU A 116 -6.15 -8.93 12.99
CA LEU A 116 -6.91 -7.70 12.88
C LEU A 116 -7.54 -7.30 14.21
N GLY A 117 -8.14 -8.22 14.95
CA GLY A 117 -8.69 -7.95 16.28
C GLY A 117 -7.63 -7.43 17.25
N LEU A 118 -6.47 -8.08 17.30
CA LEU A 118 -5.34 -7.65 18.13
C LEU A 118 -4.77 -6.29 17.68
N GLY A 119 -4.62 -6.07 16.37
CA GLY A 119 -4.12 -4.82 15.81
C GLY A 119 -5.06 -3.65 16.04
N ILE A 120 -6.37 -3.84 15.84
CA ILE A 120 -7.41 -2.83 16.11
C ILE A 120 -7.42 -2.48 17.60
N ALA A 121 -7.42 -3.49 18.48
CA ALA A 121 -7.40 -3.27 19.92
C ALA A 121 -6.11 -2.55 20.38
N ALA A 122 -4.95 -2.96 19.87
CA ALA A 122 -3.67 -2.33 20.21
C ALA A 122 -3.55 -0.91 19.68
N ALA A 123 -4.03 -0.64 18.46
CA ALA A 123 -4.03 0.71 17.89
C ALA A 123 -4.95 1.65 18.68
N LEU A 124 -6.15 1.18 19.04
CA LEU A 124 -7.08 1.94 19.87
C LEU A 124 -6.52 2.18 21.28
N PHE A 125 -5.97 1.16 21.92
CA PHE A 125 -5.34 1.31 23.24
C PHE A 125 -4.17 2.30 23.20
N ASP A 126 -3.29 2.18 22.20
CA ASP A 126 -2.15 3.09 22.06
C ASP A 126 -2.60 4.53 21.79
N ASP A 127 -3.67 4.74 21.02
CA ASP A 127 -4.22 6.09 20.81
C ASP A 127 -4.81 6.68 22.10
N LEU A 128 -5.69 5.93 22.78
CA LEU A 128 -6.37 6.36 24.02
C LEU A 128 -5.41 6.57 25.20
N SER A 129 -4.30 5.83 25.24
CA SER A 129 -3.29 5.93 26.30
C SER A 129 -2.24 7.02 26.05
N GLY A 130 -2.39 7.86 25.02
CA GLY A 130 -1.37 8.85 24.67
C GLY A 130 -0.07 8.23 24.17
N HIS A 131 -0.17 7.09 23.48
CA HIS A 131 0.92 6.33 22.86
C HIS A 131 1.80 5.52 23.81
N ALA A 132 1.25 5.10 24.96
CA ALA A 132 1.98 4.37 25.98
C ALA A 132 2.59 3.04 25.49
N LEU A 133 1.85 2.28 24.67
CA LEU A 133 2.32 0.99 24.15
C LEU A 133 3.57 1.15 23.29
N ARG A 134 3.57 2.11 22.35
CA ARG A 134 4.73 2.38 21.50
C ARG A 134 5.85 3.09 22.25
N ALA A 135 5.53 3.98 23.18
CA ALA A 135 6.53 4.62 24.04
C ALA A 135 7.29 3.58 24.86
N PHE A 136 6.58 2.63 25.48
CA PHE A 136 7.15 1.51 26.22
C PHE A 136 8.10 0.66 25.35
N VAL A 137 7.63 0.19 24.19
CA VAL A 137 8.45 -0.63 23.28
C VAL A 137 9.70 0.10 22.79
N ARG A 138 9.61 1.42 22.61
CA ARG A 138 10.72 2.27 22.17
C ARG A 138 11.57 2.80 23.31
N ARG A 139 11.27 2.44 24.57
CA ARG A 139 11.95 2.92 25.77
C ARG A 139 11.99 4.45 25.84
N LEU A 140 10.86 5.08 25.54
CA LEU A 140 10.69 6.52 25.61
C LEU A 140 10.04 6.88 26.95
N ASN A 141 10.64 7.83 27.67
CA ASN A 141 10.07 8.35 28.92
C ASN A 141 8.82 9.20 28.67
N GLU A 142 8.77 9.90 27.53
CA GLU A 142 7.64 10.70 27.08
C GLU A 142 7.37 10.42 25.60
N ALA A 143 6.09 10.45 25.20
CA ALA A 143 5.69 10.26 23.81
C ALA A 143 5.87 11.56 23.01
N PRO A 144 6.85 11.66 22.09
CA PRO A 144 6.99 12.86 21.27
C PRO A 144 5.81 12.97 20.29
N VAL A 145 5.48 14.19 19.87
CA VAL A 145 4.43 14.45 18.86
C VAL A 145 4.65 13.62 17.58
N THR A 146 5.90 13.36 17.22
CA THR A 146 6.25 12.56 16.05
C THR A 146 5.84 11.08 16.17
N LEU A 147 5.64 10.58 17.40
CA LEU A 147 5.18 9.23 17.65
C LEU A 147 3.75 9.04 17.12
N ALA A 148 2.89 10.05 17.21
CA ALA A 148 1.51 10.02 16.71
C ALA A 148 1.43 9.60 15.23
N PHE A 149 2.40 10.02 14.40
CA PHE A 149 2.43 9.66 12.97
C PHE A 149 2.57 8.15 12.71
N GLY A 150 3.09 7.38 13.65
CA GLY A 150 3.22 5.93 13.49
C GLY A 150 1.89 5.19 13.37
N LEU A 151 0.81 5.69 14.00
CA LEU A 151 -0.52 5.05 13.93
C LEU A 151 -1.12 5.12 12.53
N LYS A 152 -0.74 6.11 11.72
CA LYS A 152 -1.13 6.21 10.30
C LYS A 152 -0.75 4.95 9.51
N ASN A 153 0.39 4.35 9.85
CA ASN A 153 0.89 3.13 9.20
C ASN A 153 0.10 1.90 9.63
N ALA A 154 -0.23 1.79 10.93
CA ALA A 154 -1.08 0.73 11.43
C ALA A 154 -2.49 0.79 10.83
N ALA A 155 -3.11 1.98 10.82
CA ALA A 155 -4.41 2.19 10.21
C ALA A 155 -4.44 1.77 8.73
N SER A 156 -3.38 2.06 7.98
CA SER A 156 -3.26 1.66 6.57
C SER A 156 -3.16 0.15 6.38
N VAL A 157 -2.41 -0.56 7.23
CA VAL A 157 -2.31 -2.04 7.16
C VAL A 157 -3.62 -2.70 7.59
N ILE A 158 -4.28 -2.17 8.62
CA ILE A 158 -5.62 -2.60 9.03
C ILE A 158 -6.60 -2.40 7.86
N ALA A 159 -6.62 -1.22 7.24
CA ALA A 159 -7.49 -0.93 6.10
C ALA A 159 -7.25 -1.86 4.91
N LEU A 160 -5.98 -2.18 4.61
CA LEU A 160 -5.62 -3.11 3.53
C LEU A 160 -6.11 -4.55 3.80
N LEU A 161 -5.97 -5.03 5.03
CA LEU A 161 -6.25 -6.43 5.38
C LEU A 161 -7.71 -6.65 5.81
N LEU A 162 -8.42 -5.61 6.24
CA LEU A 162 -9.79 -5.71 6.76
C LEU A 162 -10.77 -6.39 5.79
N PRO A 163 -10.82 -6.06 4.48
CA PRO A 163 -11.71 -6.74 3.55
C PRO A 163 -11.47 -8.25 3.45
N LEU A 164 -10.22 -8.70 3.65
CA LEU A 164 -9.86 -10.12 3.58
C LEU A 164 -10.54 -10.95 4.68
N ALA A 165 -10.75 -10.36 5.88
CA ALA A 165 -11.47 -11.02 6.96
C ALA A 165 -12.99 -10.77 6.87
N VAL A 166 -13.42 -9.53 6.63
CA VAL A 166 -14.85 -9.17 6.58
C VAL A 166 -15.62 -9.96 5.51
N PHE A 167 -14.98 -10.27 4.39
CA PHE A 167 -15.59 -11.04 3.31
C PHE A 167 -15.14 -12.51 3.24
N ALA A 168 -14.42 -13.01 4.25
CA ALA A 168 -14.07 -14.42 4.30
C ALA A 168 -15.31 -15.29 4.61
N PRO A 169 -15.71 -16.21 3.73
CA PRO A 169 -16.98 -16.94 3.89
C PRO A 169 -16.96 -17.94 5.04
N THR A 170 -15.79 -18.44 5.45
CA THR A 170 -15.65 -19.42 6.53
C THR A 170 -15.62 -18.80 7.93
N LEU A 171 -15.69 -17.47 8.04
CA LEU A 171 -15.78 -16.81 9.35
C LEU A 171 -17.25 -16.64 9.77
N PRO A 172 -17.57 -16.82 11.07
CA PRO A 172 -18.91 -16.54 11.58
C PRO A 172 -19.35 -15.11 11.26
N ARG A 173 -20.62 -14.93 10.91
CA ARG A 173 -21.19 -13.61 10.57
C ARG A 173 -20.94 -12.58 11.68
N GLY A 174 -21.09 -12.97 12.95
CA GLY A 174 -20.83 -12.09 14.09
C GLY A 174 -19.40 -11.55 14.12
N VAL A 175 -18.40 -12.40 13.87
CA VAL A 175 -16.98 -12.00 13.81
C VAL A 175 -16.74 -11.02 12.65
N ARG A 176 -17.32 -11.31 11.48
CA ARG A 176 -17.19 -10.47 10.29
C ARG A 176 -17.78 -9.08 10.50
N VAL A 177 -18.97 -9.01 11.11
CA VAL A 177 -19.65 -7.74 11.44
C VAL A 177 -18.86 -6.98 12.51
N ALA A 178 -18.44 -7.66 13.59
CA ALA A 178 -17.67 -7.05 14.66
C ALA A 178 -16.36 -6.44 14.14
N LEU A 179 -15.61 -7.16 13.30
CA LEU A 179 -14.38 -6.64 12.68
C LEU A 179 -14.67 -5.48 11.72
N GLY A 180 -15.72 -5.57 10.90
CA GLY A 180 -16.08 -4.49 9.99
C GLY A 180 -16.41 -3.20 10.73
N LEU A 181 -17.23 -3.29 11.78
CA LEU A 181 -17.59 -2.14 12.61
C LEU A 181 -16.41 -1.61 13.41
N SER A 182 -15.67 -2.47 14.12
CA SER A 182 -14.53 -2.02 14.93
C SER A 182 -13.41 -1.45 14.07
N GLY A 183 -13.12 -2.07 12.92
CA GLY A 183 -12.16 -1.56 11.94
C GLY A 183 -12.55 -0.21 11.37
N ALA A 184 -13.83 0.00 11.05
CA ALA A 184 -14.33 1.29 10.58
C ALA A 184 -14.27 2.36 11.68
N VAL A 185 -14.75 2.06 12.89
CA VAL A 185 -14.71 2.98 14.03
C VAL A 185 -13.27 3.38 14.37
N VAL A 186 -12.37 2.40 14.51
CA VAL A 186 -10.97 2.69 14.85
C VAL A 186 -10.28 3.46 13.72
N ALA A 187 -10.54 3.16 12.44
CA ALA A 187 -9.99 3.95 11.35
C ALA A 187 -10.44 5.43 11.40
N LEU A 188 -11.69 5.70 11.81
CA LEU A 188 -12.20 7.06 11.98
C LEU A 188 -11.56 7.81 13.15
N LEU A 189 -11.25 7.10 14.24
CA LEU A 189 -10.60 7.68 15.42
C LEU A 189 -9.11 7.96 15.17
N LEU A 190 -8.41 7.05 14.50
CA LEU A 190 -6.97 7.15 14.28
C LEU A 190 -6.60 8.29 13.30
N PRO A 191 -5.37 8.84 13.44
CA PRO A 191 -4.86 9.80 12.47
C PRO A 191 -4.66 9.14 11.10
N GLY A 192 -5.04 9.85 10.02
CA GLY A 192 -4.75 9.46 8.64
C GLY A 192 -5.97 9.34 7.73
N GLU A 193 -6.27 10.40 6.99
CA GLU A 193 -7.42 10.45 6.07
C GLU A 193 -7.41 9.37 4.99
N SER A 194 -6.24 9.01 4.46
CA SER A 194 -6.13 7.97 3.45
C SER A 194 -6.59 6.60 3.95
N ALA A 195 -6.35 6.27 5.23
CA ALA A 195 -6.78 4.99 5.80
C ALA A 195 -8.30 4.95 6.03
N LYS A 196 -8.90 6.06 6.46
CA LYS A 196 -10.36 6.23 6.58
C LYS A 196 -11.04 5.99 5.24
N LEU A 197 -10.56 6.66 4.19
CA LEU A 197 -11.08 6.49 2.84
C LEU A 197 -10.85 5.06 2.32
N ALA A 198 -9.70 4.45 2.61
CA ALA A 198 -9.40 3.09 2.19
C ALA A 198 -10.31 2.04 2.83
N VAL A 199 -10.69 2.20 4.11
CA VAL A 199 -11.69 1.33 4.74
C VAL A 199 -13.05 1.49 4.05
N LEU A 200 -13.52 2.72 3.87
CA LEU A 200 -14.81 3.00 3.25
C LEU A 200 -14.88 2.41 1.84
N VAL A 201 -13.90 2.75 0.99
CA VAL A 201 -13.83 2.29 -0.41
C VAL A 201 -13.61 0.78 -0.47
N GLY A 202 -12.74 0.21 0.36
CA GLY A 202 -12.47 -1.23 0.38
C GLY A 202 -13.71 -2.05 0.77
N LEU A 203 -14.46 -1.61 1.78
CA LEU A 203 -15.72 -2.28 2.16
C LEU A 203 -16.81 -2.10 1.11
N ALA A 204 -16.98 -0.90 0.57
CA ALA A 204 -17.96 -0.61 -0.48
C ALA A 204 -17.69 -1.43 -1.76
N VAL A 205 -16.44 -1.49 -2.21
CA VAL A 205 -16.02 -2.28 -3.37
C VAL A 205 -16.16 -3.78 -3.10
N GLY A 206 -15.86 -4.24 -1.88
CA GLY A 206 -16.10 -5.63 -1.51
C GLY A 206 -17.59 -6.00 -1.59
N LEU A 207 -18.48 -5.14 -1.07
CA LEU A 207 -19.93 -5.32 -1.21
C LEU A 207 -20.38 -5.32 -2.68
N ALA A 208 -19.92 -4.35 -3.46
CA ALA A 208 -20.21 -4.28 -4.90
C ALA A 208 -19.73 -5.53 -5.66
N ALA A 209 -18.55 -6.06 -5.31
CA ALA A 209 -18.05 -7.31 -5.88
C ALA A 209 -18.87 -8.54 -5.46
N GLY A 210 -19.56 -8.49 -4.32
CA GLY A 210 -20.51 -9.51 -3.90
C GLY A 210 -21.78 -9.53 -4.74
N LEU A 211 -22.20 -8.35 -5.24
CA LEU A 211 -23.40 -8.19 -6.06
C LEU A 211 -23.11 -8.33 -7.57
N ALA A 212 -22.01 -7.77 -8.03
CA ALA A 212 -21.63 -7.70 -9.44
C ALA A 212 -20.11 -7.94 -9.61
N PRO A 213 -19.62 -9.19 -9.43
CA PRO A 213 -18.19 -9.49 -9.39
C PRO A 213 -17.46 -9.15 -10.68
N ARG A 214 -18.08 -9.40 -11.84
CA ARG A 214 -17.47 -9.10 -13.15
C ARG A 214 -17.42 -7.60 -13.40
N ALA A 215 -18.54 -6.89 -13.20
CA ALA A 215 -18.59 -5.44 -13.41
C ALA A 215 -17.60 -4.71 -12.48
N THR A 216 -17.57 -5.09 -11.21
CA THR A 216 -16.68 -4.49 -10.21
C THR A 216 -15.20 -4.63 -10.59
N ARG A 217 -14.75 -5.83 -10.96
CA ARG A 217 -13.33 -6.03 -11.34
C ARG A 217 -12.95 -5.35 -12.66
N MET A 218 -13.89 -5.20 -13.60
CA MET A 218 -13.67 -4.43 -14.83
C MET A 218 -13.58 -2.93 -14.52
N ALA A 219 -14.47 -2.42 -13.67
CA ALA A 219 -14.43 -1.03 -13.21
C ALA A 219 -13.12 -0.74 -12.47
N LEU A 220 -12.68 -1.60 -11.56
CA LEU A 220 -11.39 -1.45 -10.87
C LEU A 220 -10.21 -1.42 -11.84
N ALA A 221 -10.20 -2.29 -12.86
CA ALA A 221 -9.16 -2.30 -13.87
C ALA A 221 -9.14 -0.99 -14.69
N GLY A 222 -10.32 -0.50 -15.10
CA GLY A 222 -10.46 0.76 -15.82
C GLY A 222 -10.06 1.97 -14.97
N VAL A 223 -10.55 2.06 -13.74
CA VAL A 223 -10.21 3.12 -12.78
C VAL A 223 -8.71 3.14 -12.50
N ALA A 224 -8.09 1.99 -12.22
CA ALA A 224 -6.66 1.92 -12.01
C ALA A 224 -5.87 2.39 -13.23
N ALA A 225 -6.26 1.98 -14.44
CA ALA A 225 -5.60 2.43 -15.67
C ALA A 225 -5.76 3.94 -15.89
N VAL A 226 -6.97 4.48 -15.72
CA VAL A 226 -7.25 5.92 -15.87
C VAL A 226 -6.48 6.74 -14.84
N LEU A 227 -6.47 6.32 -13.56
CA LEU A 227 -5.72 7.01 -12.53
C LEU A 227 -4.21 6.98 -12.79
N ILE A 228 -3.64 5.83 -13.16
CA ILE A 228 -2.20 5.77 -13.42
C ILE A 228 -1.80 6.57 -14.66
N LEU A 229 -2.54 6.47 -15.76
CA LEU A 229 -2.16 7.11 -17.03
C LEU A 229 -2.54 8.59 -17.09
N GLY A 230 -3.68 8.97 -16.51
CA GLY A 230 -4.26 10.30 -16.67
C GLY A 230 -3.85 11.30 -15.59
N LEU A 231 -3.55 10.84 -14.36
CA LEU A 231 -3.50 11.75 -13.21
C LEU A 231 -2.48 12.91 -13.33
N PRO A 232 -1.23 12.73 -13.80
CA PRO A 232 -0.29 13.85 -13.93
C PRO A 232 -0.81 14.98 -14.83
N TRP A 233 -1.57 14.62 -15.87
CA TRP A 233 -2.10 15.55 -16.86
C TRP A 233 -3.39 16.24 -16.40
N MET A 234 -4.12 15.60 -15.49
CA MET A 234 -5.32 16.18 -14.89
C MET A 234 -4.95 17.20 -13.80
N LEU A 235 -3.88 16.95 -13.04
CA LEU A 235 -3.55 17.73 -11.85
C LEU A 235 -3.28 19.22 -12.13
N GLY A 236 -2.57 19.56 -13.21
CA GLY A 236 -2.28 20.97 -13.52
C GLY A 236 -3.53 21.86 -13.68
N ALA A 237 -4.64 21.29 -14.15
CA ALA A 237 -5.91 21.98 -14.33
C ALA A 237 -6.85 21.87 -13.11
N THR A 238 -6.69 20.84 -12.27
CA THR A 238 -7.65 20.52 -11.19
C THR A 238 -7.13 20.79 -9.79
N LEU A 239 -5.85 21.12 -9.63
CA LEU A 239 -5.29 21.44 -8.32
C LEU A 239 -5.97 22.69 -7.72
N PRO A 240 -6.43 22.66 -6.47
CA PRO A 240 -6.94 23.85 -5.79
C PRO A 240 -5.84 24.92 -5.73
N ARG A 241 -6.15 26.13 -6.19
CA ARG A 241 -5.24 27.29 -6.10
C ARG A 241 -5.35 28.05 -4.77
N ASP A 242 -6.29 27.65 -3.92
CA ASP A 242 -6.35 28.07 -2.53
C ASP A 242 -6.35 26.84 -1.62
N ALA A 243 -5.25 26.68 -0.89
CA ALA A 243 -5.01 25.61 0.07
C ALA A 243 -5.04 26.12 1.53
N SER A 244 -5.41 27.38 1.75
CA SER A 244 -5.37 28.03 3.07
C SER A 244 -6.26 27.35 4.11
N ALA A 245 -7.39 26.76 3.68
CA ALA A 245 -8.32 26.02 4.53
C ALA A 245 -7.87 24.57 4.79
N LEU A 246 -6.85 24.06 4.10
CA LEU A 246 -6.38 22.69 4.25
C LEU A 246 -5.39 22.56 5.41
N PRO A 247 -5.37 21.40 6.10
CA PRO A 247 -4.28 21.09 7.02
C PRO A 247 -2.93 21.16 6.30
N ASN A 248 -1.88 21.65 6.98
CA ASN A 248 -0.54 21.83 6.37
C ASN A 248 -0.04 20.60 5.60
N SER A 249 -0.27 19.39 6.12
CA SER A 249 0.14 18.15 5.42
C SER A 249 -0.60 17.90 4.10
N ALA A 250 -1.84 18.36 3.95
CA ALA A 250 -2.60 18.27 2.72
C ALA A 250 -2.21 19.40 1.75
N ALA A 251 -2.05 20.62 2.25
CA ALA A 251 -1.54 21.75 1.47
C ALA A 251 -0.13 21.45 0.89
N HIS A 252 0.76 20.88 1.70
CA HIS A 252 2.10 20.47 1.25
C HIS A 252 2.07 19.44 0.13
N ARG A 253 1.10 18.52 0.14
CA ARG A 253 0.93 17.56 -0.97
C ARG A 253 0.57 18.26 -2.28
N LEU A 254 -0.20 19.34 -2.26
CA LEU A 254 -0.51 20.09 -3.48
C LEU A 254 0.75 20.72 -4.08
N LEU A 255 1.61 21.31 -3.25
CA LEU A 255 2.92 21.84 -3.69
C LEU A 255 3.84 20.73 -4.21
N ILE A 256 3.86 19.57 -3.53
CA ILE A 256 4.59 18.38 -3.99
C ILE A 256 4.09 17.92 -5.36
N TRP A 257 2.77 17.90 -5.57
CA TRP A 257 2.15 17.42 -6.81
C TRP A 257 2.37 18.38 -7.97
N ASP A 258 2.31 19.68 -7.71
CA ASP A 258 2.63 20.74 -8.67
C ASP A 258 4.10 20.61 -9.12
N PHE A 259 5.04 20.54 -8.16
CA PHE A 259 6.46 20.30 -8.45
C PHE A 259 6.69 19.00 -9.23
N ALA A 260 6.07 17.90 -8.81
CA ALA A 260 6.22 16.62 -9.50
C ALA A 260 5.68 16.66 -10.93
N ALA A 261 4.56 17.35 -11.16
CA ALA A 261 3.98 17.51 -12.51
C ALA A 261 4.92 18.28 -13.44
N GLU A 262 5.55 19.35 -12.98
CA GLU A 262 6.56 20.07 -13.75
C GLU A 262 7.76 19.19 -14.11
N ARG A 263 8.30 18.45 -13.12
CA ARG A 263 9.44 17.55 -13.37
C ARG A 263 9.06 16.40 -14.30
N ILE A 264 7.82 15.89 -14.23
CA ILE A 264 7.30 14.91 -15.19
C ILE A 264 7.29 15.49 -16.61
N ALA A 265 6.87 16.73 -16.79
CA ALA A 265 6.81 17.39 -18.10
C ALA A 265 8.18 17.55 -18.76
N GLU A 266 9.27 17.61 -17.99
CA GLU A 266 10.65 17.66 -18.50
C GLU A 266 11.11 16.32 -19.11
N ARG A 267 10.65 15.19 -18.56
CA ARG A 267 11.05 13.84 -19.00
C ARG A 267 9.85 12.88 -19.09
N PRO A 268 8.81 13.17 -19.89
CA PRO A 268 7.53 12.48 -19.80
C PRO A 268 7.57 11.02 -20.27
N VAL A 269 8.49 10.67 -21.17
CA VAL A 269 8.58 9.30 -21.72
C VAL A 269 9.47 8.40 -20.87
N LEU A 270 10.66 8.87 -20.51
CA LEU A 270 11.69 8.06 -19.84
C LEU A 270 11.68 8.22 -18.30
N GLY A 271 11.14 9.33 -17.79
CA GLY A 271 11.25 9.68 -16.38
C GLY A 271 12.68 10.04 -15.96
N TRP A 272 12.83 10.28 -14.66
CA TRP A 272 14.10 10.68 -14.03
C TRP A 272 14.95 9.49 -13.54
N GLY A 273 14.50 8.26 -13.74
CA GLY A 273 15.15 7.05 -13.29
C GLY A 273 14.59 6.52 -11.97
N MET A 274 14.71 5.22 -11.74
CA MET A 274 14.19 4.52 -10.57
C MET A 274 14.67 5.12 -9.24
N ASP A 275 13.73 5.33 -8.31
CA ASP A 275 13.88 5.92 -6.97
C ASP A 275 14.53 7.33 -6.96
N SER A 276 14.39 8.07 -8.09
CA SER A 276 14.95 9.41 -8.24
C SER A 276 14.26 10.48 -7.40
N SER A 277 13.00 10.29 -6.96
CA SER A 277 12.24 11.29 -6.19
C SER A 277 13.01 11.89 -5.01
N ARG A 278 13.85 11.08 -4.36
CA ARG A 278 14.58 11.45 -3.14
C ARG A 278 15.82 12.34 -3.39
N ALA A 279 16.29 12.36 -4.63
CA ALA A 279 17.50 13.07 -5.05
C ALA A 279 17.26 13.90 -6.31
N ILE A 280 15.99 14.14 -6.65
CA ILE A 280 15.63 14.88 -7.86
C ILE A 280 16.06 16.35 -7.69
N PRO A 281 16.64 16.97 -8.72
CA PRO A 281 17.02 18.38 -8.66
C PRO A 281 15.87 19.28 -8.22
N GLY A 282 16.13 20.19 -7.28
CA GLY A 282 15.13 21.09 -6.69
C GLY A 282 14.24 20.47 -5.60
N GLY A 283 14.18 19.15 -5.47
CA GLY A 283 13.29 18.48 -4.50
C GLY A 283 13.67 18.71 -3.03
N THR A 284 14.96 18.88 -2.73
CA THR A 284 15.45 19.16 -1.36
C THR A 284 15.35 20.62 -0.96
N GLY A 285 14.97 21.51 -1.90
CA GLY A 285 14.68 22.91 -1.63
C GLY A 285 13.47 23.10 -0.72
N ARG A 286 13.16 24.34 -0.38
CA ARG A 286 11.97 24.71 0.41
C ARG A 286 11.01 25.48 -0.49
N PRO A 287 9.69 25.38 -0.29
CA PRO A 287 8.74 26.26 -0.96
C PRO A 287 9.07 27.72 -0.69
N ASP A 288 9.35 28.48 -1.74
CA ASP A 288 9.60 29.91 -1.62
C ASP A 288 8.29 30.69 -1.38
N ALA A 289 8.39 32.01 -1.22
CA ALA A 289 7.21 32.86 -1.03
C ALA A 289 6.25 32.80 -2.22
N ALA A 290 6.77 32.87 -3.45
CA ALA A 290 5.95 32.89 -4.66
C ALA A 290 5.14 31.59 -4.82
N MET A 291 5.77 30.43 -4.59
CA MET A 291 5.11 29.13 -4.60
C MET A 291 4.01 29.05 -3.54
N ARG A 292 4.25 29.56 -2.32
CA ARG A 292 3.24 29.53 -1.25
C ARG A 292 2.08 30.45 -1.56
N ASP A 293 2.36 31.65 -2.07
CA ASP A 293 1.35 32.63 -2.43
C ASP A 293 0.43 32.12 -3.55
N ALA A 294 0.98 31.37 -4.51
CA ALA A 294 0.21 30.71 -5.58
C ALA A 294 -0.83 29.68 -5.09
N PHE A 295 -0.72 29.24 -3.84
CA PHE A 295 -1.67 28.34 -3.17
C PHE A 295 -2.40 29.00 -1.98
N GLY A 296 -2.33 30.33 -1.84
CA GLY A 296 -2.97 31.06 -0.74
C GLY A 296 -2.33 30.83 0.64
N LEU A 297 -1.11 30.30 0.71
CA LEU A 297 -0.41 29.94 1.95
C LEU A 297 0.41 31.10 2.53
N THR A 298 -0.27 32.25 2.69
CA THR A 298 0.35 33.54 3.04
C THR A 298 0.44 33.80 4.55
N SER A 299 -0.24 33.00 5.37
CA SER A 299 -0.28 33.22 6.82
C SER A 299 1.12 33.06 7.47
N PRO A 300 1.44 33.81 8.54
CA PRO A 300 2.71 33.65 9.26
C PRO A 300 2.94 32.22 9.77
N ALA A 301 1.87 31.54 10.20
CA ALA A 301 1.92 30.16 10.66
C ALA A 301 2.27 29.18 9.52
N ALA A 302 1.68 29.37 8.32
CA ALA A 302 2.04 28.59 7.15
C ALA A 302 3.50 28.83 6.77
N ALA A 303 3.94 30.09 6.74
CA ALA A 303 5.33 30.45 6.43
C ALA A 303 6.33 29.74 7.34
N GLN A 304 6.08 29.73 8.65
CA GLN A 304 6.95 29.07 9.61
C GLN A 304 7.00 27.55 9.42
N TRP A 305 5.86 26.92 9.13
CA TRP A 305 5.79 25.48 8.89
C TRP A 305 6.53 25.07 7.61
N PHE A 306 6.30 25.78 6.50
CA PHE A 306 6.92 25.47 5.21
C PHE A 306 8.41 25.83 5.15
N ALA A 307 8.88 26.76 5.99
CA ALA A 307 10.31 27.03 6.13
C ALA A 307 11.12 25.82 6.63
N GLN A 308 10.47 24.80 7.18
CA GLN A 308 11.11 23.56 7.63
C GLN A 308 10.77 22.36 6.72
N ALA A 309 9.89 22.52 5.74
CA ALA A 309 9.45 21.46 4.85
C ALA A 309 10.28 21.45 3.56
N GLN A 310 10.88 20.29 3.23
CA GLN A 310 11.43 20.07 1.89
C GLN A 310 10.29 20.03 0.86
N LEU A 311 10.55 20.51 -0.36
CA LEU A 311 9.56 20.56 -1.42
C LEU A 311 9.11 19.14 -1.80
N LEU A 312 10.04 18.23 -2.08
CA LEU A 312 9.80 16.80 -2.28
C LEU A 312 10.77 16.00 -1.40
N PRO A 313 10.37 15.64 -0.16
CA PRO A 313 11.30 15.02 0.79
C PRO A 313 11.74 13.60 0.37
N LEU A 314 10.77 12.74 0.07
CA LEU A 314 11.01 11.32 -0.21
C LEU A 314 10.32 10.86 -1.47
N HIS A 315 9.03 11.16 -1.60
CA HIS A 315 8.17 10.70 -2.69
C HIS A 315 6.91 11.57 -2.78
N PRO A 316 6.20 11.59 -3.93
CA PRO A 316 5.02 12.43 -4.12
C PRO A 316 3.78 12.10 -3.28
N HIS A 317 3.85 11.12 -2.38
CA HIS A 317 2.69 10.53 -1.68
C HIS A 317 1.56 10.03 -2.61
N ASN A 318 1.88 9.76 -3.88
CA ASN A 318 0.94 9.33 -4.89
C ASN A 318 1.64 8.41 -5.91
N LEU A 319 1.14 7.17 -6.03
CA LEU A 319 1.72 6.14 -6.90
C LEU A 319 1.75 6.56 -8.38
N ALA A 320 0.71 7.19 -8.90
CA ALA A 320 0.69 7.60 -10.31
C ALA A 320 1.77 8.65 -10.58
N LEU A 321 1.82 9.71 -9.75
CA LEU A 321 2.85 10.74 -9.86
C LEU A 321 4.25 10.17 -9.71
N GLN A 322 4.48 9.29 -8.74
CA GLN A 322 5.81 8.71 -8.54
C GLN A 322 6.25 7.84 -9.72
N VAL A 323 5.35 7.01 -10.27
CA VAL A 323 5.68 6.16 -11.42
C VAL A 323 5.97 7.00 -12.65
N TRP A 324 5.21 8.05 -12.91
CA TRP A 324 5.49 8.96 -14.02
C TRP A 324 6.80 9.73 -13.81
N LEU A 325 7.02 10.27 -12.62
CA LEU A 325 8.22 11.04 -12.31
C LEU A 325 9.48 10.21 -12.53
N GLU A 326 9.47 8.97 -12.04
CA GLU A 326 10.67 8.15 -12.01
C GLU A 326 10.84 7.29 -13.26
N LEU A 327 9.75 6.74 -13.81
CA LEU A 327 9.79 5.73 -14.87
C LEU A 327 9.12 6.18 -16.19
N GLY A 328 8.55 7.39 -16.22
CA GLY A 328 7.90 7.97 -17.39
C GLY A 328 6.69 7.19 -17.89
N LEU A 329 6.25 7.51 -19.11
CA LEU A 329 5.14 6.85 -19.80
C LEU A 329 5.31 5.32 -19.88
N ILE A 330 6.54 4.84 -20.10
CA ILE A 330 6.81 3.40 -20.21
C ILE A 330 6.50 2.71 -18.87
N GLY A 331 7.00 3.24 -17.77
CA GLY A 331 6.68 2.73 -16.43
C GLY A 331 5.20 2.88 -16.08
N ALA A 332 4.57 4.00 -16.45
CA ALA A 332 3.15 4.23 -16.22
C ALA A 332 2.27 3.23 -16.97
N ALA A 333 2.58 2.93 -18.23
CA ALA A 333 1.87 1.92 -19.02
C ALA A 333 2.03 0.52 -18.43
N LEU A 334 3.25 0.14 -18.00
CA LEU A 334 3.50 -1.15 -17.36
C LEU A 334 2.81 -1.27 -16.01
N MET A 335 2.80 -0.21 -15.20
CA MET A 335 2.08 -0.16 -13.93
C MET A 335 0.56 -0.25 -14.14
N ALA A 336 0.02 0.51 -15.10
CA ALA A 336 -1.40 0.46 -15.44
C ALA A 336 -1.82 -0.96 -15.90
N LEU A 337 -1.02 -1.59 -16.76
CA LEU A 337 -1.23 -2.97 -17.19
C LEU A 337 -1.18 -3.94 -16.00
N LEU A 338 -0.16 -3.82 -15.13
CA LEU A 338 -0.03 -4.65 -13.94
C LEU A 338 -1.26 -4.53 -13.05
N LEU A 339 -1.65 -3.32 -12.66
CA LEU A 339 -2.80 -3.09 -11.78
C LEU A 339 -4.12 -3.52 -12.43
N ALA A 340 -4.30 -3.31 -13.73
CA ALA A 340 -5.46 -3.81 -14.46
C ALA A 340 -5.51 -5.35 -14.44
N MET A 341 -4.39 -6.03 -14.64
CA MET A 341 -4.33 -7.49 -14.58
C MET A 341 -4.55 -8.02 -13.16
N VAL A 342 -4.03 -7.35 -12.12
CA VAL A 342 -4.30 -7.70 -10.71
C VAL A 342 -5.78 -7.51 -10.41
N ALA A 343 -6.38 -6.37 -10.77
CA ALA A 343 -7.81 -6.12 -10.59
C ALA A 343 -8.65 -7.22 -11.26
N ARG A 344 -8.29 -7.63 -12.48
CA ARG A 344 -8.95 -8.74 -13.19
C ARG A 344 -8.82 -10.09 -12.50
N ALA A 345 -7.73 -10.31 -11.76
CA ALA A 345 -7.50 -11.51 -10.96
C ALA A 345 -8.27 -11.50 -9.62
N CYS A 346 -8.78 -10.35 -9.17
CA CYS A 346 -9.67 -10.26 -8.00
C CYS A 346 -11.04 -10.88 -8.32
N ARG A 347 -11.23 -12.14 -7.91
CA ARG A 347 -12.46 -12.91 -8.17
C ARG A 347 -13.41 -13.01 -6.97
N SER A 348 -12.99 -12.50 -5.81
CA SER A 348 -13.78 -12.52 -4.57
C SER A 348 -14.01 -11.11 -4.02
N PRO A 349 -15.09 -10.89 -3.26
CA PRO A 349 -15.33 -9.64 -2.51
C PRO A 349 -14.12 -9.21 -1.67
N ALA A 350 -13.49 -10.17 -0.97
CA ALA A 350 -12.27 -9.95 -0.21
C ALA A 350 -11.13 -9.38 -1.05
N ALA A 351 -10.84 -10.01 -2.20
CA ALA A 351 -9.75 -9.59 -3.08
C ALA A 351 -10.01 -8.21 -3.72
N CYS A 352 -11.24 -7.96 -4.19
CA CYS A 352 -11.62 -6.67 -4.77
C CYS A 352 -11.53 -5.54 -3.74
N GLY A 353 -12.04 -5.78 -2.52
CA GLY A 353 -11.99 -4.81 -1.44
C GLY A 353 -10.57 -4.48 -0.99
N ALA A 354 -9.72 -5.50 -0.82
CA ALA A 354 -8.31 -5.31 -0.46
C ALA A 354 -7.53 -4.58 -1.57
N PHE A 355 -7.78 -4.91 -2.84
CA PHE A 355 -7.19 -4.20 -3.97
C PHE A 355 -7.58 -2.71 -3.97
N ALA A 356 -8.86 -2.40 -3.77
CA ALA A 356 -9.33 -1.02 -3.75
C ALA A 356 -8.78 -0.23 -2.55
N ALA A 357 -8.74 -0.83 -1.36
CA ALA A 357 -8.12 -0.23 -0.18
C ALA A 357 -6.62 0.05 -0.42
N GLY A 358 -5.90 -0.92 -0.99
CA GLY A 358 -4.48 -0.77 -1.36
C GLY A 358 -4.26 0.33 -2.40
N LEU A 359 -5.13 0.42 -3.41
CA LEU A 359 -5.05 1.46 -4.44
C LEU A 359 -5.27 2.86 -3.85
N VAL A 360 -6.27 3.05 -2.98
CA VAL A 360 -6.51 4.32 -2.29
C VAL A 360 -5.28 4.76 -1.49
N ILE A 361 -4.70 3.85 -0.69
CA ILE A 361 -3.52 4.15 0.12
C ILE A 361 -2.31 4.48 -0.77
N ALA A 362 -2.11 3.72 -1.86
CA ALA A 362 -1.02 3.96 -2.80
C ALA A 362 -1.16 5.33 -3.51
N MET A 363 -2.39 5.82 -3.74
CA MET A 363 -2.62 7.13 -4.35
C MET A 363 -2.45 8.31 -3.38
N LEU A 364 -2.48 8.10 -2.07
CA LEU A 364 -2.63 9.20 -1.10
C LEU A 364 -1.61 9.22 0.06
N SER A 365 -0.79 8.18 0.24
CA SER A 365 0.05 8.04 1.44
C SER A 365 1.50 7.67 1.18
N TYR A 366 1.75 6.53 0.56
CA TYR A 366 3.07 5.89 0.60
C TYR A 366 3.80 5.96 -0.72
N GLY A 367 5.13 5.87 -0.63
CA GLY A 367 5.96 5.78 -1.81
C GLY A 367 5.76 4.42 -2.45
N ALA A 368 5.70 4.39 -3.78
CA ALA A 368 5.47 3.20 -4.58
C ALA A 368 6.44 2.05 -4.24
N TRP A 369 7.67 2.41 -3.85
CA TRP A 369 8.77 1.47 -3.62
C TRP A 369 9.06 1.21 -2.15
N GLN A 370 8.28 1.76 -1.22
CA GLN A 370 8.53 1.53 0.21
C GLN A 370 8.38 0.04 0.54
N TYR A 371 9.49 -0.61 0.89
CA TYR A 371 9.54 -2.07 1.02
C TYR A 371 8.48 -2.65 1.96
N TRP A 372 8.27 -2.04 3.12
CA TRP A 372 7.25 -2.49 4.08
C TRP A 372 5.83 -2.43 3.49
N TRP A 373 5.54 -1.40 2.66
CA TRP A 373 4.24 -1.23 2.02
C TRP A 373 4.03 -2.24 0.90
N VAL A 374 5.03 -2.42 0.03
CA VAL A 374 4.99 -3.44 -1.04
C VAL A 374 4.88 -4.84 -0.45
N SER A 375 5.59 -5.14 0.65
CA SER A 375 5.40 -6.40 1.39
C SER A 375 3.97 -6.55 1.89
N GLY A 376 3.35 -5.50 2.44
CA GLY A 376 1.94 -5.52 2.84
C GLY A 376 0.99 -5.83 1.68
N LEU A 377 1.18 -5.20 0.52
CA LEU A 377 0.38 -5.45 -0.69
C LEU A 377 0.53 -6.90 -1.16
N LEU A 378 1.76 -7.44 -1.18
CA LEU A 378 2.01 -8.82 -1.58
C LEU A 378 1.47 -9.82 -0.54
N LEU A 379 1.56 -9.53 0.75
CA LEU A 379 0.94 -10.32 1.82
C LEU A 379 -0.57 -10.40 1.61
N ALA A 380 -1.22 -9.26 1.32
CA ALA A 380 -2.65 -9.20 1.01
C ALA A 380 -3.00 -10.01 -0.25
N ALA A 381 -2.20 -9.90 -1.32
CA ALA A 381 -2.41 -10.63 -2.56
C ALA A 381 -2.28 -12.15 -2.39
N VAL A 382 -1.21 -12.62 -1.72
CA VAL A 382 -1.00 -14.05 -1.41
C VAL A 382 -2.12 -14.57 -0.51
N THR A 383 -2.52 -13.79 0.50
CA THR A 383 -3.63 -14.15 1.39
C THR A 383 -4.94 -14.27 0.63
N ALA A 384 -5.26 -13.31 -0.25
CA ALA A 384 -6.47 -13.35 -1.06
C ALA A 384 -6.55 -14.61 -1.94
N GLY A 385 -5.41 -15.06 -2.49
CA GLY A 385 -5.32 -16.32 -3.25
C GLY A 385 -5.41 -17.58 -2.39
N ALA A 386 -5.07 -17.50 -1.10
CA ALA A 386 -5.15 -18.61 -0.14
C ALA A 386 -6.51 -18.71 0.57
N LEU A 387 -7.41 -17.73 0.40
CA LEU A 387 -8.74 -17.79 0.99
C LEU A 387 -9.59 -18.88 0.30
N PRO A 388 -10.40 -19.64 1.06
CA PRO A 388 -11.31 -20.62 0.49
C PRO A 388 -12.35 -19.93 -0.41
N ALA A 389 -12.57 -20.50 -1.60
CA ALA A 389 -13.65 -20.07 -2.47
C ALA A 389 -15.00 -20.27 -1.76
N ARG A 390 -15.96 -19.39 -2.01
CA ARG A 390 -17.36 -19.65 -1.64
C ARG A 390 -17.78 -20.92 -2.38
N ALA A 391 -18.24 -21.95 -1.67
CA ALA A 391 -18.99 -23.02 -2.31
C ALA A 391 -20.13 -22.32 -3.06
N GLN A 392 -20.18 -22.49 -4.38
CA GLN A 392 -21.35 -22.10 -5.14
C GLN A 392 -22.43 -23.07 -4.70
N GLU A 393 -23.34 -22.61 -3.83
CA GLU A 393 -24.63 -23.27 -3.66
C GLU A 393 -25.30 -23.20 -5.03
N SER A 394 -25.41 -24.37 -5.66
CA SER A 394 -26.05 -24.61 -6.95
C SER A 394 -27.53 -24.33 -6.90
#